data_AF-A0AAN8KDG5-F1
#
_entry.id   AF-A0AAN8KDG5-F1
#
_cell.length_a   1.000
_cell.length_b   1.000
_cell.length_c   1.000
_cell.angle_alpha   90.00
_cell.angle_beta   90.00
_cell.angle_gamma   90.00
#
_symmetry.space_group_name_H-M   'P 1'
#
loop_
_entity.id
_entity.type
_entity.pdbx_description
1 polymer ?
#
loop_
_entity_poly.entity_id
_entity_poly.type
_entity_poly.pdbx_seq_one_letter_code
_entity_poly.pdbx_strand_id
1 'polypeptide(L)'
;MDPLMDSLLENQWKLVTTATRGDGYSEYQVMRQHKAEGKNGWRYLIQQEDADPKGVFLMGCKEGRDPLKDIGTCELKLNEDGTQVLGVDLDGDVAIKI
;
A
#
# COMPACT_ATOMS: atom_id res chain seq x y z
N MET A 1 -0.39 -16.19 3.72
CA MET A 1 -0.24 -14.75 3.44
C MET A 1 1.23 -14.56 3.12
N ASP A 2 1.56 -14.14 1.91
CA ASP A 2 2.96 -13.85 1.57
C ASP A 2 3.37 -12.59 2.36
N PRO A 3 4.58 -12.54 2.94
CA PRO A 3 5.12 -11.34 3.57
C PRO A 3 5.03 -10.12 2.66
N LEU A 4 4.70 -8.94 3.21
CA LEU A 4 4.57 -7.70 2.43
C LEU A 4 5.82 -7.42 1.56
N MET A 5 7.01 -7.70 2.09
CA MET A 5 8.28 -7.52 1.36
C MET A 5 8.52 -8.52 0.23
N ASP A 6 7.83 -9.64 0.19
CA ASP A 6 7.96 -10.55 -0.94
C ASP A 6 7.39 -9.95 -2.22
N SER A 7 6.54 -8.93 -2.09
CA SER A 7 5.92 -8.20 -3.21
C SER A 7 6.52 -6.81 -3.47
N LEU A 8 7.41 -6.30 -2.62
CA LEU A 8 7.99 -4.96 -2.72
C LEU A 8 9.48 -4.97 -3.09
N LEU A 9 9.94 -3.95 -3.81
CA LEU A 9 11.35 -3.78 -4.14
C LEU A 9 12.13 -3.26 -2.92
N GLU A 10 13.11 -4.03 -2.46
CA GLU A 10 13.94 -3.72 -1.29
C GLU A 10 14.77 -2.43 -1.42
N ASN A 11 15.02 -1.95 -2.65
CA ASN A 11 15.71 -0.69 -2.89
C ASN A 11 14.78 0.54 -2.85
N GLN A 12 13.47 0.34 -2.71
CA GLN A 12 12.47 1.43 -2.60
C GLN A 12 11.62 1.32 -1.35
N TRP A 13 11.64 0.18 -0.66
CA TRP A 13 10.82 -0.09 0.51
C TRP A 13 11.66 -0.69 1.62
N LYS A 14 11.32 -0.33 2.85
CA LYS A 14 11.98 -0.83 4.05
C LYS A 14 10.93 -1.28 5.07
N LEU A 15 11.16 -2.44 5.67
CA LEU A 15 10.39 -2.89 6.82
C LEU A 15 10.70 -2.07 8.06
N VAL A 16 9.64 -1.68 8.75
CA VAL A 16 9.67 -0.96 10.01
C VAL A 16 8.62 -1.55 10.95
N THR A 17 8.59 -1.06 12.18
CA THR A 17 7.56 -1.43 13.15
C THR A 17 6.49 -0.34 13.21
N THR A 18 5.30 -0.67 13.73
CA THR A 18 4.24 0.30 14.04
C THR A 18 4.75 1.47 14.90
N ALA A 19 5.72 1.23 15.80
CA ALA A 19 6.32 2.26 16.63
C ALA A 19 7.29 3.20 15.88
N THR A 20 7.76 2.82 14.69
CA THR A 20 8.79 3.55 13.93
C THR A 20 8.32 4.00 12.54
N ARG A 21 7.11 3.62 12.12
CA ARG A 21 6.52 3.97 10.81
C ARG A 21 6.21 5.46 10.64
N GLY A 22 6.18 6.21 11.74
CA GLY A 22 5.78 7.61 11.78
C GLY A 22 4.27 7.82 11.63
N ASP A 23 3.86 9.08 11.50
CA ASP A 23 2.44 9.46 11.44
C ASP A 23 1.88 9.51 10.01
N GLY A 24 0.57 9.72 9.89
CA GLY A 24 -0.14 9.93 8.62
C GLY A 24 -0.74 8.68 8.00
N TYR A 25 -0.88 7.61 8.78
CA TYR A 25 -1.60 6.41 8.38
C TYR A 25 -3.10 6.58 8.64
N SER A 26 -3.92 6.01 7.78
CA SER A 26 -5.34 5.90 7.99
C SER A 26 -5.83 4.55 7.46
N GLU A 27 -6.85 4.00 8.10
CA GLU A 27 -7.46 2.75 7.67
C GLU A 27 -8.25 2.96 6.38
N TYR A 28 -8.10 2.03 5.45
CA TYR A 28 -8.82 1.99 4.19
C TYR A 28 -9.32 0.57 3.91
N GLN A 29 -10.52 0.49 3.36
CA GLN A 29 -10.98 -0.69 2.64
C GLN A 29 -10.35 -0.71 1.26
N VAL A 30 -9.79 -1.85 0.86
CA VAL A 30 -9.18 -2.07 -0.45
C VAL A 30 -10.16 -2.85 -1.32
N MET A 31 -10.59 -2.23 -2.41
CA MET A 31 -11.51 -2.86 -3.37
C MET A 31 -10.74 -3.83 -4.25
N ARG A 32 -11.33 -5.00 -4.54
CA ARG A 32 -10.72 -6.08 -5.36
C ARG A 32 -10.27 -5.69 -6.78
N GLN A 33 -10.63 -4.51 -7.26
CA GLN A 33 -10.32 -4.04 -8.61
C GLN A 33 -8.90 -3.46 -8.67
N HIS A 34 -7.91 -4.35 -8.63
CA HIS A 34 -6.50 -3.97 -8.74
C HIS A 34 -6.07 -3.97 -10.20
N LYS A 35 -5.27 -2.99 -10.59
CA LYS A 35 -4.76 -2.90 -11.96
C LYS A 35 -3.26 -2.66 -11.93
N ALA A 36 -2.50 -3.48 -12.66
CA ALA A 36 -1.08 -3.23 -12.85
C ALA A 36 -0.86 -1.90 -13.57
N GLU A 37 0.08 -1.11 -13.07
CA GLU A 37 0.48 0.18 -13.60
C GLU A 37 1.96 0.12 -13.98
N GLY A 38 2.24 -0.24 -15.23
CA GLY A 38 3.59 -0.51 -15.70
C GLY A 38 4.20 -1.77 -15.06
N LYS A 39 5.54 -1.83 -15.01
CA LYS A 39 6.29 -3.02 -14.59
C LYS A 39 6.32 -3.24 -13.07
N ASN A 40 6.30 -2.15 -12.31
CA ASN A 40 6.58 -2.15 -10.87
C ASN A 40 5.55 -1.31 -10.09
N GLY A 41 4.33 -1.22 -10.61
CA GLY A 41 3.29 -0.39 -10.01
C GLY A 41 1.94 -1.10 -10.03
N TRP A 42 1.10 -0.72 -9.08
CA TRP A 42 -0.30 -1.13 -9.01
C TRP A 42 -1.17 0.07 -8.66
N ARG A 43 -2.35 0.10 -9.25
CA ARG A 43 -3.43 1.02 -8.91
C ARG A 43 -4.48 0.27 -8.11
N TYR A 44 -4.89 0.86 -6.99
CA TYR A 44 -5.95 0.38 -6.13
C TYR A 44 -7.09 1.38 -6.05
N LEU A 45 -8.29 0.88 -5.83
CA LEU A 45 -9.41 1.68 -5.36
C LEU A 45 -9.53 1.47 -3.86
N ILE A 46 -9.39 2.56 -3.10
CA ILE A 46 -9.46 2.55 -1.65
C ILE A 46 -10.61 3.42 -1.16
N GLN A 47 -11.20 3.06 -0.04
CA GLN A 47 -12.34 3.76 0.55
C GLN A 47 -12.18 3.88 2.07
N GLN A 48 -12.47 5.06 2.59
CA GLN A 48 -12.67 5.31 4.02
C GLN A 48 -14.16 5.21 4.37
N GLU A 49 -14.46 4.97 5.64
CA GLU A 49 -15.85 5.01 6.12
C GLU A 49 -16.52 6.34 5.70
N ASP A 50 -17.68 6.24 5.07
CA ASP A 50 -18.47 7.36 4.53
C ASP A 50 -17.81 8.25 3.46
N ALA A 51 -16.69 7.82 2.86
CA ALA A 51 -16.04 8.54 1.76
C ALA A 51 -16.29 7.86 0.40
N ASP A 52 -16.24 8.62 -0.70
CA ASP A 52 -16.23 8.03 -2.04
C ASP A 52 -14.93 7.25 -2.31
N PRO A 53 -14.99 6.10 -3.00
CA PRO A 53 -13.79 5.38 -3.40
C PRO A 53 -12.88 6.24 -4.27
N LYS A 54 -11.58 6.23 -3.98
CA LYS A 54 -10.56 6.95 -4.77
C LYS A 54 -9.46 6.03 -5.25
N GLY A 55 -8.86 6.39 -6.38
CA GLY A 55 -7.74 5.66 -6.97
C GLY A 55 -6.41 6.12 -6.37
N VAL A 56 -5.58 5.16 -5.94
CA VAL A 56 -4.21 5.42 -5.50
C VAL A 56 -3.22 4.50 -6.19
N PHE A 57 -1.97 4.93 -6.29
CA PHE A 57 -0.87 4.20 -6.90
C PHE A 57 0.14 3.76 -5.86
N LEU A 58 0.54 2.49 -5.90
CA LEU A 58 1.67 1.95 -5.18
C LEU A 58 2.76 1.61 -6.18
N MET A 59 3.90 2.30 -6.08
CA MET A 59 5.04 2.12 -6.95
C MET A 59 6.18 1.42 -6.20
N GLY A 60 6.99 0.65 -6.93
CA GLY A 60 8.09 -0.11 -6.36
C GLY A 60 7.69 -1.52 -5.93
N CYS A 61 6.73 -2.14 -6.64
CA CYS A 61 6.42 -3.56 -6.49
C CYS A 61 7.39 -4.41 -7.30
N LYS A 62 7.59 -5.66 -6.88
CA LYS A 62 8.22 -6.68 -7.75
C LYS A 62 7.28 -6.97 -8.93
N GLU A 63 7.86 -7.26 -10.09
CA GLU A 63 7.09 -7.49 -11.32
C GLU A 63 6.09 -8.64 -11.15
N GLY A 64 4.82 -8.39 -11.50
CA GLY A 64 3.74 -9.38 -11.40
C GLY A 64 3.32 -9.73 -9.96
N ARG A 65 3.86 -9.05 -8.94
CA ARG A 65 3.48 -9.22 -7.54
C ARG A 65 2.62 -8.05 -7.10
N ASP A 66 1.43 -8.35 -6.64
CA ASP A 66 0.48 -7.40 -6.06
C ASP A 66 0.58 -7.47 -4.53
N PRO A 67 1.16 -6.45 -3.86
CA PRO A 67 1.33 -6.44 -2.40
C PRO A 67 0.03 -6.46 -1.61
N LEU A 68 -1.09 -6.01 -2.20
CA LEU A 68 -2.38 -5.93 -1.51
C LEU A 68 -3.35 -7.00 -2.01
N LYS A 69 -2.87 -7.99 -2.76
CA LYS A 69 -3.71 -9.08 -3.25
C LYS A 69 -4.41 -9.78 -2.10
N ASP A 70 -5.73 -9.93 -2.23
CA ASP A 70 -6.61 -10.55 -1.24
C ASP A 70 -6.66 -9.84 0.13
N ILE A 71 -6.18 -8.59 0.21
CA ILE A 71 -6.32 -7.72 1.39
C ILE A 71 -7.64 -6.96 1.29
N GLY A 72 -8.46 -7.04 2.34
CA GLY A 72 -9.74 -6.33 2.42
C GLY A 72 -9.63 -4.95 3.08
N THR A 73 -8.77 -4.82 4.09
CA THR A 73 -8.55 -3.62 4.90
C THR A 73 -7.07 -3.50 5.24
N CYS A 74 -6.54 -2.28 5.22
CA CYS A 74 -5.18 -2.00 5.66
C CYS A 74 -5.03 -0.53 6.04
N GLU A 75 -3.96 -0.18 6.77
CA GLU A 75 -3.61 1.22 6.97
C GLU A 75 -2.62 1.68 5.91
N LEU A 76 -2.93 2.79 5.24
CA LEU A 76 -2.09 3.38 4.22
C LEU A 76 -1.67 4.79 4.62
N LYS A 77 -0.41 5.12 4.36
CA LYS A 77 0.07 6.49 4.35
C LYS A 77 0.14 6.97 2.91
N LEU A 78 -0.53 8.09 2.62
CA LEU A 78 -0.55 8.68 1.28
C LEU A 78 0.33 9.94 1.22
N ASN A 79 0.71 10.36 0.01
CA ASN A 79 1.29 11.68 -0.23
C ASN A 79 0.24 12.80 -0.01
N GLU A 80 0.68 14.06 -0.06
CA GLU A 80 -0.18 15.23 0.19
C GLU A 80 -1.40 15.28 -0.74
N ASP A 81 -1.24 14.92 -2.01
CA ASP A 81 -2.33 14.86 -2.99
C ASP A 81 -3.24 13.64 -2.83
N GLY A 82 -2.89 12.69 -1.95
CA GLY A 82 -3.66 11.49 -1.68
C GLY A 82 -3.72 10.51 -2.86
N THR A 83 -2.76 10.56 -3.78
CA THR A 83 -2.72 9.77 -5.03
C THR A 83 -1.67 8.66 -5.01
N GLN A 84 -0.65 8.76 -4.16
CA GLN A 84 0.44 7.79 -4.07
C GLN A 84 0.58 7.22 -2.66
N VAL A 85 0.84 5.92 -2.57
CA VAL A 85 1.11 5.21 -1.32
C VAL A 85 2.59 5.37 -0.95
N LEU A 86 2.84 5.90 0.24
CA LEU A 86 4.16 6.10 0.85
C LEU A 86 4.45 5.10 1.97
N GLY A 87 3.42 4.47 2.53
CA GLY A 87 3.52 3.48 3.58
C GLY A 87 2.33 2.53 3.58
N VAL A 88 2.57 1.28 3.94
CA VAL A 88 1.57 0.21 4.06
C VAL A 88 1.76 -0.47 5.40
N ASP A 89 0.67 -0.68 6.13
CA ASP A 89 0.63 -1.52 7.31
C ASP A 89 -0.44 -2.60 7.15
N LEU A 90 -0.01 -3.86 7.19
CA LEU A 90 -0.85 -5.04 7.17
C LEU A 90 -0.80 -5.70 8.56
N ASP A 91 -1.57 -5.18 9.51
CA ASP A 91 -1.70 -5.70 10.87
C ASP A 91 -0.34 -5.90 11.60
N GLY A 92 0.58 -4.95 11.43
CA GLY A 92 1.91 -4.94 12.04
C GLY A 92 3.05 -5.34 11.11
N ASP A 93 2.78 -5.82 9.89
CA ASP A 93 3.77 -5.92 8.82
C ASP A 93 3.83 -4.59 8.06
N VAL A 94 4.80 -3.74 8.44
CA VAL A 94 4.85 -2.34 7.99
C VAL A 94 6.00 -2.08 7.04
N ALA A 95 5.69 -1.54 5.87
CA ALA A 95 6.67 -1.08 4.90
C ALA A 95 6.52 0.43 4.63
N ILE A 96 7.65 1.15 4.66
CA ILE A 96 7.74 2.55 4.26
C ILE A 96 8.60 2.72 3.02
N LYS A 97 8.24 3.68 2.18
CA LYS A 97 9.03 4.04 1.00
C LYS A 97 10.30 4.79 1.40
N ILE A 98 11.45 4.46 0.79
CA ILE A 98 12.77 5.10 1.01
C ILE A 98 13.24 5.90 -0.19
#